data_AF-A0A0M9F0P9-F1
#
_entry.id   AF-A0A0M9F0P9-F1
#
_cell.length_a   1.000
_cell.length_b   1.000
_cell.length_c   1.000
_cell.angle_alpha   90.00
_cell.angle_beta   90.00
_cell.angle_gamma   90.00
#
_symmetry.space_group_name_H-M   'P 1'
#
loop_
_entity.id
_entity.type
_entity.pdbx_description
1 polymer ?
#
loop_
_entity_poly.entity_id
_entity_poly.type
_entity_poly.pdbx_seq_one_letter_code
_entity_poly.pdbx_strand_id
1 'polypeptide(L)'
;MYQPFAAKKAEEEEKKIEKEEEEENKKRKTKEPGGREAIKCFNCHQVGHKSYECSERESQCQADISAGVKMATAAMDPRLVALERGFAAQEQRILALENRLKKKEKEKEEEKEKEELKKEVARLGEMIAHMESFLANLPAPKPTE
;
A
#
# COMPACT_ATOMS: atom_id res chain seq x y z
N MET A 1 -23.84 -62.17 91.89
CA MET A 1 -22.93 -62.05 90.72
C MET A 1 -23.75 -62.33 89.47
N TYR A 2 -24.01 -61.33 88.63
CA TYR A 2 -24.47 -61.51 87.25
C TYR A 2 -24.04 -60.29 86.44
N GLN A 3 -23.36 -60.52 85.31
CA GLN A 3 -22.59 -59.54 84.54
C GLN A 3 -23.44 -58.85 83.46
N PRO A 4 -23.22 -57.55 83.15
CA PRO A 4 -23.85 -56.88 82.01
C PRO A 4 -22.98 -57.01 80.75
N PHE A 5 -23.15 -58.09 79.99
CA PHE A 5 -22.44 -58.29 78.70
C PHE A 5 -23.20 -57.75 77.49
N ALA A 6 -24.51 -57.51 77.60
CA ALA A 6 -25.34 -57.11 76.47
C ALA A 6 -25.11 -55.65 76.02
N ALA A 7 -24.84 -54.74 76.97
CA ALA A 7 -24.69 -53.31 76.67
C ALA A 7 -23.41 -52.99 75.88
N LYS A 8 -22.31 -53.71 76.13
CA LYS A 8 -21.03 -53.48 75.45
C LYS A 8 -21.06 -53.88 73.98
N LYS A 9 -21.91 -54.83 73.61
CA LYS A 9 -21.99 -55.35 72.24
C LYS A 9 -22.70 -54.37 71.29
N ALA A 10 -23.70 -53.65 71.79
CA ALA A 10 -24.42 -52.64 71.02
C ALA A 10 -23.56 -51.41 70.72
N GLU A 11 -22.81 -50.90 71.72
CA GLU A 11 -21.91 -49.74 71.52
C GLU A 11 -20.74 -50.04 70.57
N GLU A 12 -20.28 -51.29 70.50
CA GLU A 12 -19.21 -51.70 69.60
C GLU A 12 -19.71 -51.85 68.14
N GLU A 13 -20.97 -52.22 67.96
CA GLU A 13 -21.62 -52.35 66.66
C GLU A 13 -21.95 -50.97 66.05
N GLU A 14 -22.43 -50.02 66.86
CA GLU A 14 -22.65 -48.62 66.43
C GLU A 14 -21.34 -47.94 65.99
N LYS A 15 -20.25 -48.11 66.75
CA LYS A 15 -18.93 -47.57 66.37
C LYS A 15 -18.36 -48.18 65.09
N LYS A 16 -18.81 -49.38 64.72
CA LYS A 16 -18.38 -50.05 63.49
C LYS A 16 -19.15 -49.51 62.29
N ILE A 17 -20.45 -49.24 62.46
CA ILE A 17 -21.31 -48.62 61.44
C ILE A 17 -20.83 -47.19 61.15
N GLU A 18 -20.51 -46.38 62.17
CA GLU A 18 -20.00 -45.02 61.97
C GLU A 18 -18.65 -44.99 61.20
N LYS A 19 -17.76 -45.95 61.48
CA LYS A 19 -16.47 -46.05 60.77
C LYS A 19 -16.63 -46.52 59.33
N GLU A 20 -17.57 -47.41 59.06
CA GLU A 20 -17.87 -47.89 57.70
C GLU A 20 -18.53 -46.78 56.86
N GLU A 21 -19.43 -45.97 57.44
CA GLU A 21 -20.01 -44.80 56.78
C GLU A 21 -18.96 -43.69 56.49
N GLU A 22 -18.02 -43.43 57.40
CA GLU A 22 -16.96 -42.44 57.19
C GLU A 22 -15.99 -42.87 56.06
N GLU A 23 -15.63 -44.15 56.00
CA GLU A 23 -14.81 -44.70 54.92
C GLU A 23 -15.52 -44.65 53.57
N GLU A 24 -16.83 -44.93 53.53
CA GLU A 24 -17.62 -44.87 52.31
C GLU A 24 -17.76 -43.43 51.80
N ASN A 25 -17.97 -42.46 52.69
CA ASN A 25 -18.00 -41.04 52.35
C ASN A 25 -16.65 -40.55 51.79
N LYS A 26 -15.54 -41.08 52.33
CA LYS A 26 -14.19 -40.77 51.85
C LYS A 26 -13.89 -41.37 50.46
N LYS A 27 -14.44 -42.56 50.16
CA LYS A 27 -14.35 -43.20 48.83
C LYS A 27 -15.24 -42.53 47.77
N ARG A 28 -16.36 -41.91 48.17
CA ARG A 28 -17.21 -41.10 47.26
C ARG A 28 -16.55 -39.76 46.88
N LYS A 29 -15.71 -39.20 47.74
CA LYS A 29 -15.01 -37.91 47.50
C LYS A 29 -13.89 -37.95 46.45
N THR A 30 -13.46 -39.13 46.01
CA THR A 30 -12.31 -39.30 45.09
C THR A 30 -12.67 -39.78 43.69
N LYS A 31 -13.97 -39.90 43.35
CA LYS A 31 -14.43 -40.41 42.04
C LYS A 31 -15.37 -39.48 41.25
N GLU A 32 -15.34 -38.17 41.51
CA GLU A 32 -15.92 -37.20 40.57
C GLU A 32 -14.80 -36.45 39.83
N PRO A 33 -14.77 -36.43 38.48
CA PRO A 33 -13.98 -35.46 37.73
C PRO A 33 -14.67 -34.07 37.76
N GLY A 34 -15.15 -33.64 38.94
CA GLY A 34 -16.15 -32.59 39.10
C GLY A 34 -15.67 -31.36 39.87
N GLY A 35 -14.43 -30.91 39.66
CA GLY A 35 -13.86 -29.75 40.36
C GLY A 35 -13.07 -28.79 39.50
N ARG A 36 -13.05 -28.95 38.18
CA ARG A 36 -12.53 -27.90 37.28
C ARG A 36 -13.74 -27.11 36.81
N GLU A 37 -13.84 -25.86 37.27
CA GLU A 37 -14.77 -24.88 36.72
C GLU A 37 -14.79 -25.01 35.19
N ALA A 38 -15.99 -25.09 34.60
CA ALA A 38 -16.14 -25.21 33.15
C ALA A 38 -15.26 -24.15 32.47
N ILE A 39 -14.30 -24.61 31.66
CA ILE A 39 -13.28 -23.71 31.09
C ILE A 39 -13.97 -22.66 30.22
N LYS A 40 -13.88 -21.40 30.65
CA LYS A 40 -14.39 -20.22 29.93
C LYS A 40 -13.30 -19.73 28.99
N CYS A 41 -13.66 -19.48 27.74
CA CYS A 41 -12.77 -18.82 26.78
C CYS A 41 -12.50 -17.37 27.21
N PHE A 42 -11.24 -16.90 27.17
CA PHE A 42 -10.91 -15.52 27.53
C PHE A 42 -11.24 -14.51 26.42
N ASN A 43 -11.53 -14.96 25.21
CA ASN A 43 -11.85 -14.08 24.07
C ASN A 43 -13.35 -13.80 23.98
N CYS A 44 -14.19 -14.84 24.00
CA CYS A 44 -15.64 -14.71 23.83
C CYS A 44 -16.45 -15.00 25.11
N HIS A 45 -15.79 -15.38 26.20
CA HIS A 45 -16.39 -15.73 27.50
C HIS A 45 -17.38 -16.90 27.52
N GLN A 46 -17.55 -17.60 26.39
CA GLN A 46 -18.34 -18.83 26.30
C GLN A 46 -17.58 -20.02 26.93
N VAL A 47 -18.33 -20.98 27.46
CA VAL A 47 -17.78 -22.24 28.01
C VAL A 47 -17.62 -23.29 26.91
N GLY A 48 -16.69 -24.23 27.10
CA GLY A 48 -16.57 -25.43 26.25
C GLY A 48 -15.40 -25.44 25.25
N HIS A 49 -14.62 -24.36 25.17
CA HIS A 49 -13.37 -24.30 24.40
C HIS A 49 -12.35 -23.38 25.08
N LYS A 50 -11.06 -23.54 24.75
CA LYS A 50 -10.00 -22.63 25.22
C LYS A 50 -9.79 -21.48 24.24
N SER A 51 -9.14 -20.40 24.67
CA SER A 51 -8.92 -19.21 23.81
C SER A 51 -8.25 -19.48 22.47
N TYR A 52 -7.44 -20.53 22.35
CA TYR A 52 -6.78 -20.91 21.09
C TYR A 52 -7.70 -21.73 20.15
N GLU A 53 -8.77 -22.34 20.67
CA GLU A 53 -9.81 -23.07 19.93
C GLU A 53 -11.02 -22.17 19.59
N CYS A 54 -10.95 -20.88 19.92
CA CYS A 54 -12.03 -19.93 19.73
C CYS A 54 -12.12 -19.48 18.26
N SER A 55 -13.22 -19.80 17.57
CA SER A 55 -13.47 -19.37 16.19
C SER A 55 -13.56 -17.85 16.02
N GLU A 56 -14.09 -17.15 17.03
CA GLU A 56 -14.16 -15.68 17.02
C GLU A 56 -12.78 -15.02 17.06
N ARG A 57 -11.76 -15.69 17.62
CA ARG A 57 -10.39 -15.17 17.65
C ARG A 57 -9.83 -14.90 16.26
N GLU A 58 -10.06 -15.83 15.33
CA GLU A 58 -9.57 -15.70 13.96
C GLU A 58 -10.30 -14.59 13.22
N SER A 59 -11.62 -14.51 13.41
CA SER A 59 -12.45 -13.45 12.81
C SER A 59 -12.05 -12.06 13.32
N GLN A 60 -11.81 -11.93 14.64
CA GLN A 60 -11.35 -10.69 15.26
C GLN A 60 -9.96 -10.29 14.73
N CYS A 61 -9.02 -11.23 14.68
CA CYS A 61 -7.68 -11.00 14.15
C CYS A 61 -7.72 -10.52 12.69
N GLN A 62 -8.56 -11.15 11.86
CA GLN A 62 -8.73 -10.76 10.46
C GLN A 62 -9.37 -9.37 10.33
N ALA A 63 -10.33 -9.03 11.19
CA ALA A 63 -10.93 -7.71 11.25
C ALA A 63 -9.88 -6.64 11.63
N ASP A 64 -9.07 -6.89 12.66
CA ASP A 64 -8.03 -5.97 13.12
C ASP A 64 -6.95 -5.74 12.05
N ILE A 65 -6.51 -6.81 11.38
CA ILE A 65 -5.60 -6.71 10.23
C ILE A 65 -6.22 -5.84 9.13
N SER A 66 -7.49 -6.11 8.77
CA SER A 66 -8.17 -5.35 7.71
C SER A 66 -8.35 -3.87 8.07
N ALA A 67 -8.60 -3.57 9.34
CA ALA A 67 -8.69 -2.20 9.85
C ALA A 67 -7.33 -1.50 9.77
N GLY A 68 -6.26 -2.18 10.18
CA GLY A 68 -4.89 -1.67 10.07
C GLY A 68 -4.49 -1.36 8.63
N VAL A 69 -4.81 -2.24 7.67
CA VAL A 69 -4.56 -2.01 6.25
C VAL A 69 -5.31 -0.78 5.74
N LYS A 70 -6.61 -0.64 6.07
CA LYS A 70 -7.41 0.54 5.69
C LYS A 70 -6.83 1.85 6.23
N MET A 71 -6.35 1.83 7.48
CA MET A 71 -5.70 3.00 8.06
C MET A 71 -4.40 3.35 7.33
N ALA A 72 -3.60 2.34 7.00
CA ALA A 72 -2.36 2.53 6.26
C ALA A 72 -2.61 3.06 4.84
N THR A 73 -3.60 2.53 4.12
CA THR A 73 -3.95 3.03 2.78
C THR A 73 -4.47 4.46 2.85
N ALA A 74 -5.41 4.75 3.76
CA ALA A 74 -5.93 6.10 3.94
C ALA A 74 -4.84 7.13 4.30
N ALA A 75 -3.78 6.71 5.00
CA ALA A 75 -2.63 7.56 5.28
C ALA A 75 -1.70 7.76 4.07
N MET A 76 -1.59 6.77 3.17
CA MET A 76 -0.76 6.84 1.97
C MET A 76 -1.45 7.53 0.79
N ASP A 77 -2.78 7.43 0.68
CA ASP A 77 -3.55 7.99 -0.44
C ASP A 77 -3.27 9.49 -0.67
N PRO A 78 -3.22 10.36 0.36
CA PRO A 78 -2.88 11.77 0.14
C PRO A 78 -1.48 11.99 -0.43
N ARG A 79 -0.51 11.14 -0.07
CA ARG A 79 0.87 11.21 -0.59
C ARG A 79 0.91 10.80 -2.05
N LEU A 80 0.16 9.75 -2.43
CA LEU A 80 0.04 9.33 -3.82
C LEU A 80 -0.63 10.41 -4.68
N VAL A 81 -1.73 10.99 -4.20
CA VAL A 81 -2.40 12.11 -4.89
C VAL A 81 -1.48 13.33 -5.04
N ALA A 82 -0.66 13.64 -4.02
CA ALA A 82 0.32 14.72 -4.11
C ALA A 82 1.41 14.43 -5.16
N LEU A 83 1.89 13.18 -5.23
CA LEU A 83 2.87 12.75 -6.24
C LEU A 83 2.29 12.82 -7.65
N GLU A 84 1.07 12.33 -7.87
CA GLU A 84 0.37 12.41 -9.16
C GLU A 84 0.25 13.85 -9.65
N ARG A 85 -0.12 14.78 -8.77
CA ARG A 85 -0.15 16.22 -9.09
C ARG A 85 1.24 16.76 -9.43
N GLY A 86 2.28 16.30 -8.73
CA GLY A 86 3.66 16.66 -8.99
C GLY A 86 4.12 16.21 -10.38
N PHE A 87 3.83 14.96 -10.75
CA PHE A 87 4.14 14.42 -12.07
C PHE A 87 3.38 15.15 -13.17
N ALA A 88 2.07 15.38 -13.01
CA ALA A 88 1.29 16.16 -13.98
C ALA A 88 1.87 17.56 -14.20
N ALA A 89 2.29 18.25 -13.14
CA ALA A 89 2.95 19.55 -13.27
C ALA A 89 4.30 19.47 -14.00
N GLN A 90 5.06 18.39 -13.79
CA GLN A 90 6.33 18.15 -14.48
C GLN A 90 6.12 17.85 -15.96
N GLU A 91 5.13 17.03 -16.31
CA GLU A 91 4.75 16.72 -17.70
C GLU A 91 4.41 18.01 -18.47
N GLN A 92 3.61 18.91 -17.87
CA GLN A 92 3.31 20.20 -18.49
C GLN A 92 4.57 21.05 -18.74
N ARG A 93 5.56 21.00 -17.83
CA ARG A 93 6.83 21.71 -18.02
C ARG A 93 7.63 21.09 -19.18
N ILE A 94 7.68 19.76 -19.27
CA ILE A 94 8.37 19.06 -20.35
C ILE A 94 7.74 19.43 -21.70
N LEU A 95 6.42 19.32 -21.82
CA LEU A 95 5.68 19.71 -23.03
C LEU A 95 5.95 21.17 -23.44
N ALA A 96 6.00 22.09 -22.46
CA ALA A 96 6.34 23.48 -22.74
C ALA A 96 7.78 23.65 -23.25
N LEU A 97 8.73 22.88 -22.72
CA LEU A 97 10.12 22.91 -23.18
C LEU A 97 10.28 22.31 -24.58
N GLU A 98 9.61 21.20 -24.87
CA GLU A 98 9.60 20.58 -26.20
C GLU A 98 9.07 21.55 -27.27
N ASN A 99 7.97 22.24 -26.98
CA ASN A 99 7.42 23.26 -27.87
C ASN A 99 8.40 24.42 -28.11
N ARG A 100 9.11 24.86 -27.07
CA ARG A 100 10.13 25.91 -27.19
C ARG A 100 11.34 25.45 -28.02
N LEU A 101 11.77 24.20 -27.86
CA LEU A 101 12.87 23.62 -28.64
C LEU A 101 12.48 23.53 -30.11
N LYS A 102 11.29 22.96 -30.40
CA LYS A 102 10.77 22.86 -31.77
C LYS A 102 10.65 24.22 -32.45
N LYS A 103 10.26 25.26 -31.71
CA LYS A 103 10.25 26.64 -32.23
C LYS A 103 11.65 27.14 -32.56
N LYS A 104 12.62 26.95 -31.67
CA LYS A 104 14.02 27.35 -31.89
C LYS A 104 14.67 26.61 -33.04
N GLU A 105 14.34 25.34 -33.25
CA GLU A 105 14.85 24.57 -34.38
C GLU A 105 14.36 25.13 -35.71
N LYS A 106 13.06 25.45 -35.80
CA LYS A 106 12.50 26.14 -36.97
C LYS A 106 13.15 27.50 -37.22
N GLU A 107 13.29 28.31 -36.18
CA GLU A 107 13.96 29.63 -36.30
C GLU A 107 15.40 29.49 -36.80
N LYS A 108 16.14 28.48 -36.37
CA LYS A 108 17.50 28.20 -36.87
C LYS A 108 17.51 27.72 -38.32
N GLU A 109 16.52 26.93 -38.73
CA GLU A 109 16.36 26.49 -40.12
C GLU A 109 16.06 27.69 -41.04
N GLU A 110 15.12 28.55 -40.64
CA GLU A 110 14.82 29.81 -41.33
C GLU A 110 16.03 30.75 -41.37
N GLU A 111 16.84 30.80 -40.32
CA GLU A 111 18.06 31.61 -40.28
C GLU A 111 19.11 31.11 -41.28
N LYS A 112 19.29 29.79 -41.38
CA LYS A 112 20.18 29.18 -42.38
C LYS A 112 19.70 29.45 -43.80
N GLU A 113 18.41 29.29 -44.07
CA GLU A 113 17.82 29.57 -45.39
C GLU A 113 18.00 31.06 -45.76
N LYS A 114 17.78 31.98 -44.82
CA LYS A 114 18.05 33.41 -45.03
C LYS A 114 19.53 33.69 -45.32
N GLU A 115 20.44 32.99 -44.64
CA GLU A 115 21.88 33.12 -44.89
C GLU A 115 22.25 32.62 -46.30
N GLU A 116 21.67 31.51 -46.76
CA GLU A 116 21.87 30.97 -48.11
C GLU A 116 21.32 31.92 -49.18
N LEU A 117 20.08 32.42 -49.01
CA LEU A 117 19.50 33.41 -49.91
C LEU A 117 20.33 34.70 -49.97
N LYS A 118 20.88 35.15 -48.84
CA LYS A 118 21.77 36.31 -48.80
C LYS A 118 23.03 36.11 -49.62
N LYS A 119 23.61 34.90 -49.61
CA LYS A 119 24.78 34.55 -50.44
C LYS A 119 24.40 34.55 -51.93
N GLU A 120 23.24 34.04 -52.29
CA GLU A 120 22.79 34.03 -53.69
C GLU A 120 22.48 35.45 -54.22
N VAL A 121 21.85 36.30 -53.40
CA VAL A 121 21.64 37.71 -53.74
C VAL A 121 22.97 38.43 -53.97
N ALA A 122 23.99 38.15 -53.15
CA ALA A 122 25.33 38.72 -53.36
C ALA A 122 25.94 38.28 -54.70
N ARG A 123 25.85 36.98 -55.04
CA ARG A 123 26.31 36.44 -56.33
C ARG A 123 25.58 37.08 -57.52
N LEU A 124 24.26 37.22 -57.44
CA LEU A 124 23.47 37.89 -58.48
C LEU A 124 23.85 39.37 -58.61
N GLY A 125 24.12 40.06 -57.50
CA GLY A 125 24.61 41.43 -57.49
C GLY A 125 25.94 41.59 -58.24
N GLU A 126 26.89 40.66 -58.04
CA GLU A 126 28.16 40.64 -58.77
C GLU A 126 27.94 40.43 -60.28
N MET A 127 27.04 39.52 -60.65
CA MET A 127 26.69 39.27 -62.04
C MET A 127 26.04 40.48 -62.71
N ILE A 128 25.13 41.17 -62.02
CA ILE A 128 24.51 42.41 -62.50
C ILE A 128 25.58 43.49 -62.72
N ALA A 129 26.47 43.70 -61.75
CA ALA A 129 27.55 44.68 -61.87
C ALA A 129 28.46 44.37 -63.08
N HIS A 130 28.75 43.09 -63.34
CA HIS A 130 29.49 42.67 -64.52
C HIS A 130 28.72 42.98 -65.82
N MET A 131 27.42 42.70 -65.87
CA MET A 131 26.57 43.04 -67.03
C MET A 131 26.49 44.55 -67.26
N GLU A 132 26.33 45.34 -66.20
CA GLU A 132 26.30 46.81 -66.28
C GLU A 132 27.62 47.36 -66.85
N SER A 133 28.75 46.83 -66.39
CA SER A 133 30.07 47.14 -66.94
C SER A 133 30.17 46.80 -68.43
N PHE A 134 29.65 45.64 -68.84
CA PHE A 134 29.62 45.26 -70.25
C PHE A 134 28.78 46.22 -71.09
N LEU A 135 27.56 46.56 -70.63
CA LEU A 135 26.66 47.47 -71.32
C LEU A 135 27.25 48.88 -71.44
N ALA A 136 27.95 49.37 -70.40
CA ALA A 136 28.62 50.66 -70.42
C ALA A 136 29.74 50.75 -71.47
N ASN A 137 30.33 49.61 -71.85
CA ASN A 137 31.39 49.53 -72.86
C ASN A 137 30.86 49.26 -74.28
N LEU A 138 29.55 49.15 -74.49
CA LEU A 138 29.01 48.96 -75.83
C LEU A 138 29.19 50.22 -76.69
N PRO A 139 29.60 50.07 -77.96
CA PRO A 139 29.74 51.20 -78.87
C PRO A 139 28.38 51.83 -79.13
N ALA A 140 28.33 53.17 -79.15
CA ALA A 140 27.09 53.91 -79.41
C ALA A 140 26.47 53.47 -80.75
N PRO A 141 25.14 53.31 -80.82
CA PRO A 141 24.47 52.95 -82.05
C PRO A 141 24.73 54.04 -83.10
N LYS A 142 25.03 53.61 -84.33
CA LYS A 142 25.26 54.52 -85.45
C LYS A 142 23.98 55.32 -85.71
N PRO A 143 24.04 56.66 -85.86
CA PRO A 143 22.86 57.46 -86.16
C PRO A 143 22.28 57.00 -87.51
N THR A 144 21.00 56.68 -87.52
CA THR A 144 20.25 56.35 -88.74
C THR A 144 19.86 57.66 -89.43
N GLU A 145 20.40 57.89 -90.62
CA GLU A 145 19.95 58.92 -91.59
C GLU A 145 18.62 58.55 -92.23
#